data_AF-A0A9P1GE86-F1
#
_entry.id   AF-A0A9P1GE86-F1
#
_cell.length_a   1.000
_cell.length_b   1.000
_cell.length_c   1.000
_cell.angle_alpha   90.00
_cell.angle_beta   90.00
_cell.angle_gamma   90.00
#
_symmetry.space_group_name_H-M   'P 1'
#
loop_
_entity.id
_entity.type
_entity.pdbx_description
1 polymer ?
#
loop_
_entity_poly.entity_id
_entity_poly.type
_entity_poly.pdbx_seq_one_letter_code
_entity_poly.pdbx_strand_id
1 'polypeptide(L)'
;MGTTYSMPRLYSFPIWSTRVFVRDSLKAVFPDLADQIDAKVDPGEYREASKARPLAVAFVTCYGKGTASDLVAQMLVERKSQPSVQRNVAFALFSGAYLGIGQHFVYNVAFTRIFGAGMDLRVGVQKVLADLFCHVPFMYLPLYYMFEDTALGVGNPQSGLQRWWKELPGTMAAYCKIFPMFHLFNFTVTPPELRISLIACVSFVWLVVLSYISHDAVEHPSHQE
;
A
#
# COMPACT_ATOMS: atom_id res chain seq x y z
N MET A 1 -8.85 -35.05 8.07
CA MET A 1 -9.39 -35.03 6.69
C MET A 1 -8.29 -34.47 5.80
N GLY A 2 -7.72 -35.28 4.91
CA GLY A 2 -6.67 -34.85 4.00
C GLY A 2 -7.23 -34.04 2.84
N THR A 3 -6.53 -32.99 2.43
CA THR A 3 -6.82 -32.23 1.21
C THR A 3 -6.80 -33.17 0.01
N THR A 4 -7.92 -33.27 -0.70
CA THR A 4 -8.03 -34.05 -1.93
C THR A 4 -7.24 -33.35 -3.04
N TYR A 5 -6.12 -33.97 -3.45
CA TYR A 5 -5.31 -33.52 -4.57
C TYR A 5 -6.06 -33.81 -5.88
N SER A 6 -6.58 -32.77 -6.53
CA SER A 6 -7.10 -32.85 -7.89
C SER A 6 -6.03 -32.34 -8.88
N MET A 7 -5.87 -33.06 -10.00
CA MET A 7 -4.88 -32.78 -11.05
C MET A 7 -4.83 -31.32 -11.59
N PRO A 8 -5.89 -30.48 -11.55
CA PRO A 8 -5.79 -29.08 -11.98
C PRO A 8 -4.98 -28.17 -11.04
N ARG A 9 -4.55 -28.63 -9.85
CA ARG A 9 -3.88 -27.80 -8.82
C ARG A 9 -2.38 -28.09 -8.65
N LEU A 10 -1.68 -28.55 -9.69
CA LEU A 10 -0.22 -28.70 -9.63
C LEU A 10 0.46 -27.33 -9.78
N TYR A 11 0.78 -26.71 -8.65
CA TYR A 11 1.59 -25.50 -8.61
C TYR A 11 3.06 -25.82 -8.90
N SER A 12 3.80 -24.87 -9.49
CA SER A 12 5.25 -24.96 -9.53
C SER A 12 5.83 -24.90 -8.12
N PHE A 13 6.96 -25.57 -7.87
CA PHE A 13 7.59 -25.65 -6.55
C PHE A 13 7.78 -24.29 -5.85
N PRO A 14 8.19 -23.20 -6.53
CA PRO A 14 8.31 -21.88 -5.91
C PRO A 14 6.95 -21.31 -5.45
N ILE A 15 5.89 -21.52 -6.23
CA ILE A 15 4.54 -21.06 -5.88
C ILE A 15 4.02 -21.87 -4.69
N TRP A 16 4.29 -23.17 -4.66
CA TRP A 16 3.92 -24.03 -3.54
C TRP A 16 4.67 -23.64 -2.26
N SER A 17 5.98 -23.42 -2.30
CA SER A 17 6.78 -23.11 -1.12
C SER A 17 6.43 -21.76 -0.50
N THR A 18 6.20 -20.71 -1.30
CA THR A 18 5.73 -19.41 -0.79
C THR A 18 4.35 -19.52 -0.14
N ARG A 19 3.45 -20.35 -0.71
CA ARG A 19 2.11 -20.55 -0.16
C ARG A 19 2.15 -21.24 1.20
N VAL A 20 2.94 -22.31 1.31
CA VAL A 20 3.15 -23.05 2.54
C VAL A 20 3.75 -22.13 3.60
N PHE A 21 4.77 -21.35 3.25
CA PHE A 21 5.41 -20.40 4.18
C PHE A 21 4.44 -19.36 4.75
N VAL A 22 3.62 -18.70 3.92
CA VAL A 22 2.67 -17.68 4.38
C VAL A 22 1.60 -18.28 5.29
N ARG A 23 1.01 -19.42 4.88
CA ARG A 23 0.02 -20.13 5.69
C ARG A 23 0.60 -20.55 7.04
N ASP A 24 1.80 -21.12 7.03
CA ASP A 24 2.43 -21.62 8.25
C ASP A 24 2.91 -20.48 9.16
N SER A 25 3.30 -19.33 8.60
CA SER A 25 3.56 -18.09 9.36
C SER A 25 2.30 -17.57 10.05
N LEU A 26 1.16 -17.56 9.35
CA LEU A 26 -0.13 -17.14 9.95
C LEU A 26 -0.56 -18.07 11.09
N LYS A 27 -0.33 -19.39 10.95
CA LYS A 27 -0.58 -20.35 12.03
C LYS A 27 0.34 -20.13 13.24
N ALA A 28 1.59 -19.75 13.00
CA ALA A 28 2.50 -19.42 14.08
C ALA A 28 2.06 -18.17 14.86
N VAL A 29 1.46 -17.19 14.19
CA VAL A 29 0.95 -15.96 14.83
C VAL A 29 -0.42 -16.18 15.49
N PHE A 30 -1.29 -17.00 14.89
CA PHE A 30 -2.66 -17.23 15.35
C PHE A 30 -2.95 -18.74 15.51
N PRO A 31 -2.36 -19.41 16.53
CA PRO A 31 -2.48 -20.86 16.69
C PRO A 31 -3.93 -21.30 16.91
N ASP A 32 -4.74 -20.51 17.62
CA ASP A 32 -6.16 -20.81 17.91
C ASP A 32 -7.04 -20.79 16.66
N LEU A 33 -6.56 -20.23 15.54
CA LEU A 33 -7.25 -20.15 14.26
C LEU A 33 -6.69 -21.13 13.22
N ALA A 34 -5.79 -22.03 13.60
CA ALA A 34 -5.06 -22.89 12.67
C ALA A 34 -5.97 -23.70 11.72
N ASP A 35 -7.04 -24.31 12.25
CA ASP A 35 -8.00 -25.07 11.45
C ASP A 35 -8.75 -24.19 10.43
N GLN A 36 -9.06 -22.95 10.82
CA GLN A 36 -9.70 -21.98 9.94
C GLN A 36 -8.72 -21.46 8.87
N ILE A 37 -7.45 -21.28 9.23
CA ILE A 37 -6.38 -20.87 8.33
C ILE A 37 -6.14 -21.96 7.29
N ASP A 38 -6.02 -23.22 7.68
CA ASP A 38 -5.82 -24.34 6.75
C ASP A 38 -7.02 -24.52 5.81
N ALA A 39 -8.24 -24.22 6.26
CA ALA A 39 -9.44 -24.33 5.44
C ALA A 39 -9.67 -23.14 4.48
N LYS A 40 -9.24 -21.92 4.85
CA LYS A 40 -9.62 -20.68 4.15
C LYS A 40 -8.45 -19.93 3.51
N VAL A 41 -7.22 -20.20 3.89
CA VAL A 41 -6.03 -19.50 3.36
C VAL A 41 -5.39 -20.37 2.28
N ASP A 42 -5.90 -20.26 1.05
CA ASP A 42 -5.13 -20.62 -0.15
C ASP A 42 -4.53 -19.34 -0.75
N PRO A 43 -3.21 -19.11 -0.58
CA PRO A 43 -2.57 -17.87 -1.05
C PRO A 43 -2.55 -17.73 -2.59
N GLY A 44 -3.05 -18.73 -3.33
CA GLY A 44 -3.34 -18.63 -4.76
C GLY A 44 -4.57 -17.82 -5.12
N GLU A 45 -5.58 -17.82 -4.26
CA GLU A 45 -6.88 -17.21 -4.58
C GLU A 45 -6.74 -15.72 -4.79
N TYR A 46 -5.89 -15.04 -4.00
CA TYR A 46 -5.64 -13.61 -4.19
C TYR A 46 -5.04 -13.31 -5.57
N ARG A 47 -4.03 -14.07 -5.99
CA ARG A 47 -3.38 -13.86 -7.29
C ARG A 47 -4.36 -14.09 -8.43
N GLU A 48 -5.13 -15.17 -8.37
CA GLU A 48 -6.11 -15.49 -9.42
C GLU A 48 -7.27 -14.51 -9.43
N ALA A 49 -7.75 -14.09 -8.25
CA ALA A 49 -8.76 -13.02 -8.13
C ALA A 49 -8.23 -11.69 -8.69
N SER A 50 -6.97 -11.34 -8.40
CA SER A 50 -6.33 -10.12 -8.91
C SER A 50 -6.14 -10.15 -10.43
N LYS A 51 -5.85 -11.32 -11.02
CA LYS A 51 -5.85 -11.47 -12.48
C LYS A 51 -7.25 -11.33 -13.07
N ALA A 52 -8.25 -11.96 -12.45
CA ALA A 52 -9.63 -11.97 -12.95
C ALA A 52 -10.33 -10.62 -12.80
N ARG A 53 -10.07 -9.89 -11.71
CA ARG A 53 -10.72 -8.62 -11.34
C ARG A 53 -9.72 -7.64 -10.73
N PRO A 54 -8.72 -7.18 -11.49
CA PRO A 54 -7.58 -6.42 -10.97
C PRO A 54 -7.98 -5.14 -10.23
N LEU A 55 -8.92 -4.38 -10.78
CA LEU A 55 -9.36 -3.11 -10.20
C LEU A 55 -10.16 -3.31 -8.91
N ALA A 56 -11.04 -4.31 -8.87
CA ALA A 56 -11.86 -4.59 -7.69
C ALA A 56 -10.99 -5.10 -6.54
N VAL A 57 -10.05 -6.02 -6.83
CA VAL A 57 -9.13 -6.54 -5.83
C VAL A 57 -8.21 -5.44 -5.31
N ALA A 58 -7.63 -4.62 -6.20
CA ALA A 58 -6.82 -3.47 -5.82
C ALA A 58 -7.59 -2.48 -4.94
N PHE A 59 -8.85 -2.17 -5.30
CA PHE A 59 -9.73 -1.31 -4.50
C PHE A 59 -9.93 -1.89 -3.10
N VAL A 60 -10.36 -3.14 -2.98
CA VAL A 60 -10.67 -3.76 -1.68
C VAL A 60 -9.42 -3.85 -0.80
N THR A 61 -8.27 -4.24 -1.38
CA THR A 61 -7.00 -4.29 -0.65
C THR A 61 -6.60 -2.92 -0.11
N CYS A 62 -6.62 -1.89 -0.96
CA CYS A 62 -6.23 -0.55 -0.54
C CYS A 62 -7.28 0.11 0.37
N TYR A 63 -8.56 -0.20 0.21
CA TYR A 63 -9.64 0.24 1.10
C TYR A 63 -9.44 -0.31 2.52
N GLY A 64 -9.20 -1.62 2.64
CA GLY A 64 -8.91 -2.26 3.92
C GLY A 64 -7.65 -1.69 4.57
N LYS A 65 -6.57 -1.49 3.78
CA LYS A 65 -5.36 -0.83 4.23
C LYS A 65 -5.62 0.61 4.70
N GLY A 66 -6.42 1.38 3.97
CA GLY A 66 -6.79 2.76 4.34
C GLY A 66 -7.54 2.80 5.67
N THR A 67 -8.53 1.92 5.82
CA THR A 67 -9.28 1.73 7.08
C THR A 67 -8.34 1.44 8.24
N ALA A 68 -7.46 0.45 8.10
CA ALA A 68 -6.55 0.03 9.15
C ALA A 68 -5.52 1.12 9.51
N SER A 69 -4.91 1.76 8.50
CA SER A 69 -3.94 2.83 8.73
C SER A 69 -4.55 4.01 9.48
N ASP A 70 -5.75 4.43 9.10
CA ASP A 70 -6.41 5.57 9.75
C ASP A 70 -6.90 5.22 11.17
N LEU A 71 -7.38 3.99 11.41
CA LEU A 71 -7.69 3.55 12.78
C LEU A 71 -6.44 3.52 13.66
N VAL A 72 -5.30 3.03 13.15
CA VAL A 72 -4.03 3.06 13.88
C VAL A 72 -3.62 4.50 14.18
N ALA A 73 -3.72 5.41 13.21
CA ALA A 73 -3.42 6.82 13.41
C ALA A 73 -4.32 7.43 14.50
N GLN A 74 -5.64 7.25 14.41
CA GLN A 74 -6.58 7.83 15.37
C GLN A 74 -6.44 7.24 16.78
N MET A 75 -6.24 5.92 16.90
CA MET A 75 -6.26 5.24 18.20
C MET A 75 -4.91 5.22 18.89
N LEU A 76 -3.82 4.98 18.16
CA LEU A 76 -2.49 4.80 18.75
C LEU A 76 -1.69 6.10 18.78
N VAL A 77 -1.86 6.96 17.78
CA VAL A 77 -1.05 8.17 17.60
C VAL A 77 -1.76 9.36 18.19
N GLU A 78 -3.00 9.61 17.75
CA GLU A 78 -3.81 10.71 18.24
C GLU A 78 -4.46 10.38 19.60
N ARG A 79 -4.33 9.12 20.08
CA ARG A 79 -4.87 8.61 21.35
C ARG A 79 -6.36 8.96 21.57
N LYS A 80 -7.17 8.95 20.50
CA LYS A 80 -8.60 9.23 20.60
C LYS A 80 -9.33 8.07 21.26
N SER A 81 -10.24 8.39 22.19
CA SER A 81 -11.09 7.38 22.84
C SER A 81 -12.14 6.79 21.90
N GLN A 82 -12.59 7.57 20.92
CA GLN A 82 -13.52 7.15 19.87
C GLN A 82 -13.02 7.61 18.50
N PRO A 83 -12.82 6.69 17.54
CA PRO A 83 -12.38 7.06 16.20
C PRO A 83 -13.52 7.70 15.40
N SER A 84 -13.20 8.71 14.60
CA SER A 84 -14.12 9.32 13.66
C SER A 84 -14.38 8.37 12.49
N VAL A 85 -15.60 7.83 12.44
CA VAL A 85 -16.06 6.94 11.36
C VAL A 85 -16.07 7.66 10.01
N GLN A 86 -16.48 8.92 9.98
CA GLN A 86 -16.53 9.72 8.75
C GLN A 86 -15.14 9.88 8.12
N ARG A 87 -14.14 10.24 8.94
CA ARG A 87 -12.74 10.32 8.50
C ARG A 87 -12.26 8.96 7.99
N ASN A 88 -12.55 7.89 8.74
CA ASN A 88 -12.10 6.55 8.39
C ASN A 88 -12.66 6.08 7.04
N VAL A 89 -13.95 6.30 6.79
CA VAL A 89 -14.59 6.01 5.51
C VAL A 89 -13.97 6.86 4.39
N ALA A 90 -13.70 8.15 4.63
CA ALA A 90 -13.06 9.01 3.63
C ALA A 90 -11.66 8.49 3.25
N PHE A 91 -10.82 8.15 4.23
CA PHE A 91 -9.47 7.62 3.99
C PHE A 91 -9.50 6.23 3.35
N ALA A 92 -10.46 5.38 3.71
CA ALA A 92 -10.67 4.08 3.09
C ALA A 92 -11.06 4.22 1.61
N LEU A 93 -12.01 5.12 1.30
CA LEU A 93 -12.43 5.41 -0.07
C LEU A 93 -11.30 6.00 -0.91
N PHE A 94 -10.57 7.00 -0.39
CA PHE A 94 -9.42 7.57 -1.10
C PHE A 94 -8.34 6.52 -1.35
N SER A 95 -8.05 5.67 -0.36
CA SER A 95 -7.08 4.58 -0.52
C SER A 95 -7.55 3.57 -1.56
N GLY A 96 -8.80 3.12 -1.51
CA GLY A 96 -9.34 2.19 -2.51
C GLY A 96 -9.35 2.79 -3.92
N ALA A 97 -9.83 4.02 -4.07
CA ALA A 97 -9.98 4.68 -5.36
C ALA A 97 -8.64 5.09 -5.96
N TYR A 98 -7.79 5.82 -5.22
CA TYR A 98 -6.51 6.29 -5.77
C TYR A 98 -5.42 5.24 -5.62
N LEU A 99 -5.11 4.79 -4.39
CA LEU A 99 -4.01 3.84 -4.16
C LEU A 99 -4.33 2.43 -4.69
N GLY A 100 -5.61 2.06 -4.79
CA GLY A 100 -6.04 0.83 -5.44
C GLY A 100 -6.13 1.01 -6.96
N ILE A 101 -7.18 1.68 -7.42
CA ILE A 101 -7.52 1.77 -8.85
C ILE A 101 -6.57 2.71 -9.60
N GLY A 102 -6.37 3.94 -9.10
CA GLY A 102 -5.52 4.95 -9.74
C GLY A 102 -4.07 4.46 -9.94
N GLN A 103 -3.43 3.98 -8.88
CA GLN A 103 -2.07 3.43 -8.96
C GLN A 103 -2.01 2.16 -9.82
N HIS A 104 -3.06 1.34 -9.88
CA HIS A 104 -3.11 0.23 -10.83
C HIS A 104 -3.02 0.75 -12.27
N PHE A 105 -3.79 1.79 -12.62
CA PHE A 105 -3.69 2.40 -13.94
C PHE A 105 -2.32 3.01 -14.19
N VAL A 106 -1.72 3.71 -13.23
CA VAL A 106 -0.38 4.31 -13.40
C VAL A 106 0.67 3.21 -13.61
N TYR A 107 0.78 2.28 -12.67
CA TYR A 107 1.90 1.34 -12.61
C TYR A 107 1.76 0.14 -13.55
N ASN A 108 0.55 -0.39 -13.73
CA ASN A 108 0.34 -1.59 -14.52
C ASN A 108 -0.13 -1.30 -15.95
N VAL A 109 -0.76 -0.15 -16.19
CA VAL A 109 -1.26 0.21 -17.54
C VAL A 109 -0.37 1.28 -18.19
N ALA A 110 -0.28 2.48 -17.61
CA ALA A 110 0.42 3.60 -18.22
C ALA A 110 1.93 3.35 -18.32
N PHE A 111 2.58 2.96 -17.22
CA PHE A 111 4.01 2.66 -17.22
C PHE A 111 4.37 1.47 -18.11
N THR A 112 3.49 0.47 -18.19
CA THR A 112 3.66 -0.65 -19.12
C THR A 112 3.58 -0.20 -20.58
N ARG A 113 2.69 0.74 -20.91
CA ARG A 113 2.58 1.31 -22.26
C ARG A 113 3.74 2.23 -22.62
N ILE A 114 4.25 3.01 -21.67
CA ILE A 114 5.30 4.02 -21.91
C ILE A 114 6.70 3.38 -21.90
N PHE A 115 7.00 2.52 -20.92
CA PHE A 115 8.34 1.96 -20.69
C PHE A 115 8.46 0.48 -21.06
N GLY A 116 7.33 -0.19 -21.32
CA GLY A 116 7.29 -1.61 -21.68
C GLY A 116 6.81 -2.52 -20.55
N ALA A 117 6.39 -3.73 -20.94
CA ALA A 117 5.94 -4.80 -20.04
C ALA A 117 7.09 -5.57 -19.38
N GLY A 118 8.34 -5.31 -19.79
CA GLY A 118 9.54 -5.92 -19.24
C GLY A 118 9.69 -5.69 -17.73
N MET A 119 10.37 -6.64 -17.09
CA MET A 119 10.76 -6.63 -15.68
C MET A 119 12.29 -6.58 -15.53
N ASP A 120 13.02 -6.27 -16.60
CA ASP A 120 14.46 -6.06 -16.55
C ASP A 120 14.81 -4.75 -15.81
N LEU A 121 16.07 -4.66 -15.39
CA LEU A 121 16.56 -3.54 -14.58
C LEU A 121 16.37 -2.19 -15.27
N ARG A 122 16.55 -2.11 -16.59
CA ARG A 122 16.41 -0.86 -17.34
C ARG A 122 14.97 -0.35 -17.26
N VAL A 123 13.99 -1.20 -17.56
CA VAL A 123 12.56 -0.83 -17.46
C VAL A 123 12.19 -0.50 -16.01
N GLY A 124 12.71 -1.26 -15.04
CA GLY A 124 12.51 -0.99 -13.61
C GLY A 124 12.97 0.41 -13.20
N VAL A 125 14.21 0.79 -13.54
CA VAL A 125 14.77 2.12 -13.25
C VAL A 125 13.95 3.23 -13.92
N GLN A 126 13.55 3.06 -15.18
CA GLN A 126 12.72 4.06 -15.88
C GLN A 126 11.38 4.29 -15.15
N LYS A 127 10.72 3.23 -14.69
CA LYS A 127 9.48 3.32 -13.92
C LYS A 127 9.68 3.97 -12.55
N VAL A 128 10.79 3.69 -11.86
CA VAL A 128 11.16 4.35 -10.59
C VAL A 128 11.36 5.85 -10.79
N LEU A 129 12.10 6.25 -11.83
CA LEU A 129 12.33 7.66 -12.13
C LEU A 129 11.02 8.38 -12.48
N ALA A 130 10.16 7.76 -13.29
CA ALA A 130 8.84 8.30 -13.60
C ALA A 130 7.95 8.42 -12.35
N ASP A 131 8.06 7.48 -11.41
CA ASP A 131 7.36 7.57 -10.14
C ASP A 131 7.84 8.76 -9.31
N LEU A 132 9.17 8.88 -9.13
CA LEU A 132 9.80 9.91 -8.30
C LEU A 132 9.64 11.33 -8.84
N PHE A 133 9.72 11.50 -10.15
CA PHE A 133 9.79 12.82 -10.77
C PHE A 133 8.49 13.25 -11.46
N CYS A 134 7.55 12.34 -11.68
CA CYS A 134 6.28 12.69 -12.34
C CYS A 134 5.08 12.34 -11.48
N HIS A 135 4.89 11.06 -11.19
CA HIS A 135 3.65 10.58 -10.58
C HIS A 135 3.50 11.04 -9.13
N VAL A 136 4.48 10.79 -8.26
CA VAL A 136 4.39 11.14 -6.84
C VAL A 136 4.28 12.65 -6.63
N PRO A 137 5.23 13.48 -7.10
CA PRO A 137 5.22 14.91 -6.84
C PRO A 137 4.03 15.63 -7.49
N PHE A 138 3.63 15.25 -8.70
CA PHE A 138 2.71 16.06 -9.50
C PHE A 138 1.32 15.44 -9.73
N MET A 139 1.10 14.18 -9.32
CA MET A 139 -0.22 13.55 -9.40
C MET A 139 -0.70 13.12 -8.03
N TYR A 140 0.07 12.30 -7.31
CA TYR A 140 -0.37 11.72 -6.05
C TYR A 140 -0.42 12.75 -4.92
N LEU A 141 0.70 13.41 -4.63
CA LEU A 141 0.77 14.36 -3.52
C LEU A 141 -0.23 15.53 -3.64
N PRO A 142 -0.39 16.23 -4.78
CA PRO A 142 -1.38 17.31 -4.85
C PRO A 142 -2.80 16.79 -4.60
N LEU A 143 -3.17 15.63 -5.16
CA LEU A 143 -4.49 15.03 -4.92
C LEU A 143 -4.67 14.60 -3.47
N TYR A 144 -3.64 14.03 -2.84
CA TYR A 144 -3.67 13.63 -1.43
C TYR A 144 -3.89 14.84 -0.52
N TYR A 145 -3.12 15.92 -0.70
CA TYR A 145 -3.24 17.12 0.12
C TYR A 145 -4.58 17.83 -0.06
N MET A 146 -5.09 17.92 -1.29
CA MET A 146 -6.44 18.44 -1.57
C MET A 146 -7.52 17.63 -0.84
N PHE A 147 -7.40 16.30 -0.90
CA PHE A 147 -8.31 15.38 -0.24
C PHE A 147 -8.22 15.51 1.29
N GLU A 148 -7.01 15.48 1.85
CA GLU A 148 -6.77 15.46 3.28
C GLU A 148 -7.32 16.70 3.98
N ASP A 149 -7.03 17.90 3.47
CA ASP A 149 -7.55 19.15 4.02
C ASP A 149 -9.08 19.17 4.05
N THR A 150 -9.72 18.62 3.01
CA THR A 150 -11.18 18.53 2.89
C THR A 150 -11.75 17.46 3.81
N ALA A 151 -11.13 16.28 3.86
CA ALA A 151 -11.59 15.11 4.62
C ALA A 151 -11.43 15.30 6.13
N LEU A 152 -10.40 16.04 6.55
CA LEU A 152 -10.17 16.40 7.94
C LEU A 152 -10.95 17.66 8.37
N GLY A 153 -11.60 18.36 7.42
CA GLY A 153 -12.32 19.60 7.70
C GLY A 153 -11.43 20.77 8.13
N VAL A 154 -10.11 20.68 7.85
CA VAL A 154 -9.12 21.70 8.21
C VAL A 154 -9.13 22.84 7.19
N GLY A 155 -9.50 22.55 5.94
CA GLY A 155 -9.49 23.53 4.87
C GLY A 155 -10.31 23.12 3.67
N ASN A 156 -9.85 23.52 2.48
CA ASN A 156 -10.49 23.23 1.21
C ASN A 156 -9.41 22.74 0.21
N PRO A 157 -9.79 22.26 -0.98
CA PRO A 157 -8.80 21.76 -1.93
C PRO A 157 -7.69 22.77 -2.28
N GLN A 158 -8.00 24.07 -2.31
CA GLN A 158 -7.01 25.10 -2.62
C GLN A 158 -5.98 25.28 -1.50
N SER A 159 -6.39 25.19 -0.22
CA SER A 159 -5.45 25.24 0.90
C SER A 159 -4.52 24.03 0.88
N GLY A 160 -5.07 22.84 0.57
CA GLY A 160 -4.28 21.62 0.44
C GLY A 160 -3.22 21.75 -0.64
N LEU A 161 -3.57 22.30 -1.81
CA LEU A 161 -2.63 22.50 -2.91
C LEU A 161 -1.51 23.50 -2.56
N GLN A 162 -1.84 24.58 -1.84
CA GLN A 162 -0.83 25.52 -1.35
C GLN A 162 0.13 24.86 -0.34
N ARG A 163 -0.40 24.00 0.54
CA ARG A 163 0.38 23.27 1.53
C ARG A 163 1.30 22.24 0.88
N TRP A 164 0.79 21.49 -0.11
CA TRP A 164 1.56 20.55 -0.90
C TRP A 164 2.85 21.18 -1.45
N TRP A 165 2.76 22.35 -2.10
CA TRP A 165 3.93 22.99 -2.69
C TRP A 165 4.99 23.37 -1.65
N LYS A 166 4.56 23.80 -0.46
CA LYS A 166 5.46 24.18 0.64
C LYS A 166 6.14 22.96 1.26
N GLU A 167 5.41 21.86 1.44
CA GLU A 167 5.91 20.65 2.09
C GLU A 167 6.61 19.68 1.14
N LEU A 168 6.47 19.88 -0.18
CA LEU A 168 6.99 18.99 -1.21
C LEU A 168 8.46 18.58 -0.99
N PRO A 169 9.41 19.48 -0.68
CA PRO A 169 10.81 19.08 -0.49
C PRO A 169 11.00 18.11 0.68
N GLY A 170 10.33 18.36 1.81
CA GLY A 170 10.41 17.51 3.00
C GLY A 170 9.76 16.15 2.77
N THR A 171 8.56 16.16 2.18
CA THR A 171 7.81 14.94 1.86
C THR A 171 8.56 14.07 0.85
N MET A 172 9.15 14.66 -0.20
CA MET A 172 9.96 13.93 -1.18
C MET A 172 11.26 13.40 -0.57
N ALA A 173 11.92 14.14 0.32
CA ALA A 173 13.12 13.66 1.01
C ALA A 173 12.82 12.43 1.87
N ALA A 174 11.67 12.40 2.55
CA ALA A 174 11.21 11.21 3.29
C ALA A 174 10.87 10.06 2.34
N TYR A 175 10.14 10.34 1.25
CA TYR A 175 9.76 9.34 0.24
C TYR A 175 10.99 8.64 -0.37
N CYS A 176 12.01 9.41 -0.75
CA CYS A 176 13.23 8.92 -1.37
C CYS A 176 14.05 7.96 -0.48
N LYS A 177 13.83 7.93 0.83
CA LYS A 177 14.56 7.02 1.74
C LYS A 177 14.14 5.56 1.58
N ILE A 178 12.92 5.29 1.11
CA ILE A 178 12.33 3.95 1.13
C ILE A 178 11.87 3.54 -0.26
N PHE A 179 11.12 4.42 -0.91
CA PHE A 179 10.34 4.06 -2.07
C PHE A 179 11.16 3.79 -3.35
N PRO A 180 12.32 4.41 -3.62
CA PRO A 180 13.11 4.09 -4.82
C PRO A 180 13.56 2.62 -4.85
N MET A 181 14.14 2.14 -3.75
CA MET A 181 14.61 0.75 -3.64
C MET A 181 13.45 -0.23 -3.65
N PHE A 182 12.38 0.10 -2.93
CA PHE A 182 11.16 -0.69 -2.92
C PHE A 182 10.52 -0.79 -4.31
N HIS A 183 10.35 0.32 -5.03
CA HIS A 183 9.75 0.32 -6.36
C HIS A 183 10.64 -0.37 -7.38
N LEU A 184 11.96 -0.26 -7.27
CA LEU A 184 12.88 -1.01 -8.13
C LEU A 184 12.64 -2.52 -7.99
N PHE A 185 12.58 -3.02 -6.76
CA PHE A 185 12.22 -4.41 -6.48
C PHE A 185 10.82 -4.75 -7.02
N ASN A 186 9.82 -3.91 -6.75
CA ASN A 186 8.44 -4.15 -7.15
C ASN A 186 8.30 -4.23 -8.70
N PHE A 187 8.98 -3.36 -9.44
CA PHE A 187 8.90 -3.35 -10.91
C PHE A 187 9.73 -4.46 -11.58
N THR A 188 10.79 -4.95 -10.92
CA THR A 188 11.69 -5.97 -11.49
C THR A 188 11.38 -7.40 -11.05
N VAL A 189 10.77 -7.58 -9.87
CA VAL A 189 10.55 -8.91 -9.29
C VAL A 189 9.06 -9.23 -9.14
N THR A 190 8.22 -8.23 -8.85
CA THR A 190 6.82 -8.50 -8.51
C THR A 190 5.93 -8.56 -9.76
N PRO A 191 5.15 -9.65 -9.95
CA PRO A 191 4.19 -9.75 -11.04
C PRO A 191 3.17 -8.60 -11.00
N PRO A 192 2.72 -8.07 -12.17
CA PRO A 192 1.80 -6.92 -12.23
C PRO A 192 0.56 -7.06 -11.34
N GLU A 193 -0.04 -8.25 -11.28
CA GLU A 193 -1.22 -8.55 -10.48
C GLU A 193 -1.00 -8.45 -8.96
N LEU A 194 0.25 -8.48 -8.47
CA LEU A 194 0.57 -8.40 -7.04
C LEU A 194 1.17 -7.04 -6.63
N ARG A 195 1.55 -6.18 -7.59
CA ARG A 195 2.26 -4.92 -7.29
C ARG A 195 1.49 -4.01 -6.34
N ILE A 196 0.19 -3.87 -6.54
CA ILE A 196 -0.65 -2.99 -5.70
C ILE A 196 -0.78 -3.55 -4.28
N SER A 197 -0.93 -4.87 -4.13
CA SER A 197 -0.95 -5.50 -2.81
C SER A 197 0.37 -5.28 -2.07
N LEU A 198 1.50 -5.43 -2.76
CA LEU A 198 2.81 -5.24 -2.16
C LEU A 198 3.01 -3.76 -1.74
N ILE A 199 2.60 -2.81 -2.58
CA ILE A 199 2.61 -1.37 -2.27
C ILE A 199 1.74 -1.09 -1.03
N ALA A 200 0.54 -1.68 -0.95
CA ALA A 200 -0.35 -1.50 0.20
C ALA A 200 0.29 -1.99 1.50
N CYS A 201 0.95 -3.15 1.50
CA CYS A 201 1.65 -3.69 2.67
C CYS A 201 2.78 -2.78 3.14
N VAL A 202 3.68 -2.37 2.23
CA VAL A 202 4.82 -1.51 2.60
C VAL A 202 4.35 -0.13 3.04
N SER A 203 3.33 0.42 2.39
CA SER A 203 2.75 1.72 2.75
C SER A 203 2.05 1.69 4.11
N PHE A 204 1.44 0.55 4.49
CA PHE A 204 0.85 0.38 5.81
C PHE A 204 1.94 0.43 6.89
N VAL A 205 3.02 -0.35 6.73
CA VAL A 205 4.16 -0.35 7.68
C VAL A 205 4.79 1.04 7.78
N TRP A 206 5.00 1.71 6.64
CA TRP A 206 5.54 3.07 6.62
C TRP A 206 4.68 4.05 7.42
N LEU A 207 3.36 3.98 7.26
CA LEU A 207 2.45 4.86 8.01
C LEU A 207 2.52 4.62 9.52
N VAL A 208 2.64 3.36 9.95
CA VAL A 208 2.84 3.04 11.37
C VAL A 208 4.16 3.63 11.87
N VAL A 209 5.26 3.43 11.15
CA VAL A 209 6.58 3.94 11.56
C VAL A 209 6.60 5.48 11.59
N LEU A 210 6.11 6.13 10.54
CA LEU A 210 6.05 7.60 10.46
C LEU A 210 5.22 8.17 11.60
N SER A 211 4.08 7.56 11.89
CA SER A 211 3.21 7.92 12.99
C SER A 211 3.91 7.89 14.35
N TYR A 212 4.70 6.85 14.62
CA TYR A 212 5.48 6.77 15.86
C TYR A 212 6.55 7.87 15.93
N ILE A 213 7.31 8.08 14.86
CA ILE A 213 8.39 9.08 14.83
C ILE A 213 7.85 10.50 14.98
N SER A 214 6.75 10.83 14.30
CA SER A 214 6.15 12.17 14.36
C SER A 214 5.59 12.50 15.74
N HIS A 215 5.08 11.51 16.47
CA HIS A 215 4.57 11.73 17.83
C HIS A 215 5.70 11.87 18.86
N ASP A 216 6.75 11.06 18.75
CA ASP A 216 7.93 11.12 19.63
C ASP A 216 8.62 12.49 19.52
N ALA A 217 8.76 13.03 18.31
CA ALA A 217 9.30 14.37 18.07
C ALA A 217 8.48 15.52 18.70
N VAL A 218 7.18 15.30 18.98
CA VAL A 218 6.29 16.28 19.62
C VAL A 218 6.29 16.13 21.15
N GLU A 219 6.32 14.89 21.68
CA GLU A 219 6.39 14.63 23.13
C GLU A 219 7.79 14.89 23.72
N HIS A 220 8.83 14.72 22.92
CA HIS A 220 10.22 14.94 23.30
C HIS A 220 10.91 15.86 22.30
N PRO A 221 10.69 17.19 22.37
CA PRO A 221 11.51 18.15 21.66
C PRO A 221 12.90 18.13 22.30
N SER A 222 13.73 17.16 21.94
CA SER A 222 15.10 17.05 22.42
C SER A 222 15.86 18.31 21.96
N HIS A 223 16.13 19.19 22.92
CA HIS A 223 17.25 20.14 22.99
C HIS A 223 17.99 20.35 21.67
N GLN A 224 17.46 21.23 20.81
CA GLN A 224 18.29 21.89 19.81
C GLN A 224 18.95 23.11 20.50
N GLU A 225 20.08 22.82 21.16
CA GLU A 225 21.16 23.80 21.34
C GLU A 225 21.99 23.91 20.05
#